data_AF-A0A2D5H3Y6-F1
#
_entry.id   AF-A0A2D5H3Y6-F1
#
_cell.length_a   1.000
_cell.length_b   1.000
_cell.length_c   1.000
_cell.angle_alpha   90.00
_cell.angle_beta   90.00
_cell.angle_gamma   90.00
#
_symmetry.space_group_name_H-M   'P 1'
#
loop_
_entity.id
_entity.type
_entity.pdbx_description
1 polymer ?
#
loop_
_entity_poly.entity_id
_entity_poly.type
_entity_poly.pdbx_seq_one_letter_code
_entity_poly.pdbx_strand_id
1 'polypeptide(L)'
;KSNEFFGSKICIHPRFYKFRTGGGMLRRQCTKEYKVDVVVKIVRNLYGLKPRKRMPMTEFWLGITMDELMRMKDSPMPRVKYIYPLIDKRLRRSDCLKWLETHHFPIPVKSSCIFCPYQADKQWKRLKENHPESFEDTVAIDRAIRDASKKGVKELIYLHRSLKPLDEVDFGSQLDLFDESCDGGYCGL
;
A
#
# COMPACT_ATOMS: atom_id res chain seq x y z
N LYS A 1 -25.25 -8.53 2.50
CA LYS A 1 -24.41 -9.32 3.43
C LYS A 1 -23.08 -8.59 3.57
N SER A 2 -23.10 -7.55 4.39
CA SER A 2 -22.01 -6.60 4.65
C SER A 2 -21.66 -6.73 6.14
N ASN A 3 -20.39 -6.50 6.50
CA ASN A 3 -19.81 -6.55 7.86
C ASN A 3 -19.21 -7.88 8.34
N GLU A 4 -18.27 -8.46 7.58
CA GLU A 4 -17.36 -9.49 8.11
C GLU A 4 -15.86 -9.14 7.95
N PHE A 5 -15.51 -7.88 7.69
CA PHE A 5 -14.10 -7.46 7.59
C PHE A 5 -13.48 -6.95 8.92
N PHE A 6 -14.28 -6.74 9.97
CA PHE A 6 -13.83 -6.10 11.22
C PHE A 6 -13.39 -7.06 12.35
N GLY A 7 -13.46 -8.38 12.14
CA GLY A 7 -13.17 -9.39 13.18
C GLY A 7 -11.69 -9.76 13.37
N SER A 8 -10.78 -9.28 12.53
CA SER A 8 -9.36 -9.65 12.59
C SER A 8 -8.50 -8.45 12.93
N LYS A 9 -7.70 -8.58 14.01
CA LYS A 9 -6.58 -7.70 14.41
C LYS A 9 -6.27 -6.62 13.37
N ILE A 10 -6.76 -5.39 13.59
CA ILE A 10 -6.29 -4.23 12.82
C ILE A 10 -4.80 -4.13 13.10
N CYS A 11 -3.98 -4.61 12.17
CA CYS A 11 -2.56 -4.52 12.33
C CYS A 11 -2.19 -3.04 12.24
N ILE A 12 -1.31 -2.61 13.13
CA ILE A 12 -0.90 -1.22 13.28
C ILE A 12 -0.27 -0.82 11.96
N HIS A 13 -1.05 -0.19 11.08
CA HIS A 13 -0.62 0.13 9.74
C HIS A 13 0.53 1.13 9.86
N PRO A 14 1.75 0.71 9.61
CA PRO A 14 2.85 1.59 9.88
C PRO A 14 3.00 2.54 8.73
N ARG A 15 2.55 3.76 9.00
CA ARG A 15 3.43 4.90 9.25
C ARG A 15 2.58 5.96 9.95
N PHE A 16 2.33 5.69 11.23
CA PHE A 16 1.73 6.63 12.16
C PHE A 16 2.79 7.59 12.69
N TYR A 17 2.36 8.80 13.02
CA TYR A 17 3.23 9.82 13.61
C TYR A 17 3.32 9.64 15.14
N LYS A 18 4.54 9.63 15.67
CA LYS A 18 4.92 9.71 17.09
C LYS A 18 5.51 11.09 17.39
N PHE A 19 5.41 11.61 18.62
CA PHE A 19 6.22 12.74 19.06
C PHE A 19 6.94 12.49 20.40
N ARG A 20 8.25 12.74 20.41
CA ARG A 20 8.89 13.61 21.39
C ARG A 20 9.79 14.52 20.57
N THR A 21 9.43 15.81 20.47
CA THR A 21 10.20 16.89 19.80
C THR A 21 10.57 16.67 18.31
N GLY A 22 9.63 16.41 17.40
CA GLY A 22 9.86 16.59 15.95
C GLY A 22 9.00 15.79 14.97
N GLY A 23 8.19 14.84 15.44
CA GLY A 23 7.37 13.98 14.57
C GLY A 23 8.21 12.85 14.00
N GLY A 24 7.73 11.61 14.13
CA GLY A 24 8.47 10.42 13.72
C GLY A 24 7.57 9.32 13.21
N MET A 25 8.08 8.51 12.29
CA MET A 25 7.29 7.61 11.46
C MET A 25 7.47 6.14 11.88
N LEU A 26 6.39 5.41 12.21
CA LEU A 26 6.47 4.00 12.63
C LEU A 26 6.93 3.05 11.48
N ARG A 27 7.60 1.94 11.83
CA ARG A 27 8.22 1.00 10.87
C ARG A 27 7.24 0.19 10.03
N ARG A 28 7.42 0.18 8.70
CA ARG A 28 6.49 -0.47 7.75
C ARG A 28 6.30 -2.00 7.98
N GLN A 29 5.06 -2.53 7.96
CA GLN A 29 4.63 -3.91 8.28
C GLN A 29 3.50 -4.36 7.33
N CYS A 30 2.65 -3.43 6.86
CA CYS A 30 1.48 -3.73 6.03
C CYS A 30 1.78 -4.54 4.76
N THR A 31 2.90 -4.27 4.09
CA THR A 31 3.29 -5.01 2.87
C THR A 31 3.49 -6.49 3.17
N LYS A 32 4.12 -6.81 4.30
CA LYS A 32 4.37 -8.20 4.68
C LYS A 32 3.04 -8.89 4.95
N GLU A 33 2.24 -8.35 5.86
CA GLU A 33 1.06 -9.05 6.36
C GLU A 33 -0.11 -9.07 5.38
N TYR A 34 -0.42 -7.92 4.75
CA TYR A 34 -1.59 -7.80 3.88
C TYR A 34 -1.32 -8.20 2.43
N LYS A 35 -0.06 -8.20 1.98
CA LYS A 35 0.29 -8.56 0.60
C LYS A 35 1.07 -9.86 0.54
N VAL A 36 2.27 -9.89 1.10
CA VAL A 36 3.19 -11.03 0.92
C VAL A 36 2.66 -12.30 1.59
N ASP A 37 2.31 -12.24 2.87
CA ASP A 37 1.88 -13.41 3.64
C ASP A 37 0.55 -13.97 3.12
N VAL A 38 -0.35 -13.09 2.66
CA VAL A 38 -1.62 -13.49 2.03
C VAL A 38 -1.37 -14.21 0.71
N VAL A 39 -0.55 -13.65 -0.19
CA VAL A 39 -0.20 -14.29 -1.46
C VAL A 39 0.45 -15.65 -1.22
N VAL A 40 1.42 -15.72 -0.29
CA VAL A 40 2.09 -16.98 0.06
C VAL A 40 1.10 -18.00 0.61
N LYS A 41 0.17 -17.59 1.47
CA LYS A 41 -0.88 -18.48 2.00
C LYS A 41 -1.73 -19.06 0.87
N ILE A 42 -2.16 -18.22 -0.07
CA ILE A 42 -2.97 -18.65 -1.21
C ILE A 42 -2.17 -19.62 -2.10
N VAL A 43 -0.92 -19.30 -2.43
CA VAL A 43 -0.05 -20.17 -3.24
C VAL A 43 0.15 -21.54 -2.58
N ARG A 44 0.37 -21.56 -1.26
CA ARG A 44 0.50 -22.83 -0.51
C ARG A 44 -0.79 -23.65 -0.54
N ASN A 45 -1.95 -23.00 -0.47
CA ASN A 45 -3.24 -23.66 -0.57
C ASN A 45 -3.48 -24.23 -1.98
N LEU A 46 -3.08 -23.51 -3.04
CA LEU A 46 -3.16 -24.00 -4.42
C LEU A 46 -2.32 -25.26 -4.63
N TYR A 47 -1.16 -25.36 -3.97
CA TYR A 47 -0.36 -26.58 -3.96
C TYR A 47 -0.87 -27.68 -3.01
N GLY A 48 -1.95 -27.46 -2.26
CA GLY A 48 -2.47 -28.43 -1.28
C GLY A 48 -1.53 -28.72 -0.11
N LEU A 49 -0.63 -27.78 0.24
CA LEU A 49 0.42 -28.02 1.23
C LEU A 49 -0.12 -28.00 2.66
N LYS A 50 0.17 -29.07 3.42
CA LYS A 50 -0.04 -29.08 4.87
C LYS A 50 0.83 -28.02 5.57
N PRO A 51 0.46 -27.57 6.79
CA PRO A 51 1.26 -26.64 7.58
C PRO A 51 2.72 -27.10 7.69
N ARG A 52 3.66 -26.14 7.66
CA ARG A 52 5.13 -26.35 7.78
C ARG A 52 5.79 -27.15 6.65
N LYS A 53 5.05 -27.67 5.66
CA LYS A 53 5.65 -28.30 4.48
C LYS A 53 6.33 -27.26 3.59
N ARG A 54 7.47 -27.61 3.01
CA ARG A 54 8.23 -26.75 2.09
C ARG A 54 7.44 -26.57 0.80
N MET A 55 7.48 -25.35 0.25
CA MET A 55 6.90 -25.07 -1.06
C MET A 55 7.79 -25.69 -2.15
N PRO A 56 7.22 -26.22 -3.26
CA PRO A 56 8.01 -26.55 -4.44
C PRO A 56 8.73 -25.32 -4.99
N MET A 57 9.58 -25.52 -6.00
CA MET A 57 10.16 -24.36 -6.70
C MET A 57 9.01 -23.61 -7.38
N THR A 58 8.88 -22.32 -7.07
CA THR A 58 7.77 -21.50 -7.57
C THR A 58 8.31 -20.19 -8.11
N GLU A 59 7.78 -19.76 -9.25
CA GLU A 59 8.14 -18.50 -9.88
C GLU A 59 7.06 -17.46 -9.62
N PHE A 60 7.46 -16.27 -9.17
CA PHE A 60 6.57 -15.12 -9.04
C PHE A 60 6.91 -14.14 -10.15
N TRP A 61 5.94 -13.91 -11.03
CA TRP A 61 6.07 -13.02 -12.16
C TRP A 61 5.61 -11.62 -11.74
N LEU A 62 6.56 -10.68 -11.70
CA LEU A 62 6.34 -9.34 -11.18
C LEU A 62 6.43 -8.32 -12.33
N GLY A 63 5.36 -7.53 -12.51
CA GLY A 63 5.29 -6.47 -13.51
C GLY A 63 6.01 -5.20 -13.06
N ILE A 64 7.35 -5.24 -12.96
CA ILE A 64 8.18 -4.06 -12.70
C ILE A 64 8.73 -3.55 -14.02
N THR A 65 8.55 -2.27 -14.31
CA THR A 65 9.02 -1.63 -15.55
C THR A 65 10.45 -1.09 -15.43
N MET A 66 11.09 -0.74 -16.54
CA MET A 66 12.46 -0.19 -16.56
C MET A 66 12.60 1.08 -15.74
N ASP A 67 11.56 1.91 -15.66
CA ASP A 67 11.53 3.14 -14.86
C ASP A 67 11.57 2.85 -13.35
N GLU A 68 11.34 1.59 -12.96
CA GLU A 68 11.25 1.09 -11.60
C GLU A 68 12.36 0.08 -11.27
N LEU A 69 13.45 0.04 -12.05
CA LEU A 69 14.52 -0.96 -11.94
C LEU A 69 15.08 -1.11 -10.51
N MET A 70 15.16 -0.01 -9.75
CA MET A 70 15.60 0.00 -8.35
C MET A 70 14.70 -0.81 -7.39
N ARG A 71 13.49 -1.18 -7.82
CA ARG A 71 12.56 -2.03 -7.06
C ARG A 71 12.82 -3.53 -7.28
N MET A 72 13.66 -3.89 -8.26
CA MET A 72 14.03 -5.27 -8.52
C MET A 72 14.82 -5.83 -7.34
N LYS A 73 14.41 -7.00 -6.85
CA LYS A 73 15.04 -7.68 -5.72
C LYS A 73 15.09 -9.18 -5.98
N ASP A 74 16.01 -9.85 -5.31
CA ASP A 74 15.94 -11.29 -5.17
C ASP A 74 14.87 -11.66 -4.14
N SER A 75 14.29 -12.85 -4.33
CA SER A 75 13.32 -13.38 -3.40
C SER A 75 14.00 -13.67 -2.06
N PRO A 76 13.51 -13.10 -0.94
CA PRO A 76 14.00 -13.47 0.39
C PRO A 76 13.48 -14.85 0.83
N MET A 77 12.53 -15.44 0.09
CA MET A 77 11.93 -16.72 0.40
C MET A 77 12.68 -17.86 -0.30
N PRO A 78 13.01 -18.95 0.42
CA PRO A 78 13.65 -20.10 -0.19
C PRO A 78 12.70 -20.74 -1.21
N ARG A 79 13.28 -21.22 -2.31
CA ARG A 79 12.55 -21.92 -3.40
C ARG A 79 11.53 -21.05 -4.15
N VAL A 80 11.60 -19.73 -3.98
CA VAL A 80 10.85 -18.78 -4.79
C VAL A 80 11.82 -18.00 -5.65
N LYS A 81 11.54 -17.89 -6.95
CA LYS A 81 12.29 -17.08 -7.89
C LYS A 81 11.42 -15.94 -8.40
N TYR A 82 11.94 -14.72 -8.38
CA TYR A 82 11.26 -13.58 -8.99
C TYR A 82 11.64 -13.47 -10.46
N ILE A 83 10.64 -13.32 -11.32
CA ILE A 83 10.78 -13.14 -12.76
C ILE A 83 10.24 -11.76 -13.11
N TYR A 84 10.95 -11.02 -13.97
CA TYR A 84 10.64 -9.62 -14.31
C TYR A 84 10.45 -9.43 -15.83
N PRO A 85 9.34 -9.91 -16.41
CA PRO A 85 9.18 -9.97 -17.86
C PRO A 85 9.25 -8.61 -18.57
N LEU A 86 8.81 -7.54 -17.89
CA LEU A 86 8.83 -6.20 -18.46
C LEU A 86 10.24 -5.59 -18.47
N ILE A 87 11.08 -5.94 -17.48
CA ILE A 87 12.51 -5.61 -17.50
C ILE A 87 13.21 -6.36 -18.62
N ASP A 88 12.93 -7.66 -18.75
CA ASP A 88 13.54 -8.51 -19.80
C ASP A 88 13.22 -7.97 -21.21
N LYS A 89 12.02 -7.41 -21.39
CA LYS A 89 11.58 -6.75 -22.63
C LYS A 89 11.97 -5.28 -22.73
N ARG A 90 12.65 -4.72 -21.73
CA ARG A 90 13.05 -3.31 -21.61
C ARG A 90 11.88 -2.33 -21.75
N LEU A 91 10.70 -2.71 -21.26
CA LEU A 91 9.49 -1.90 -21.34
C LEU A 91 9.46 -0.85 -20.23
N ARG A 92 9.12 0.38 -20.60
CA ARG A 92 8.81 1.49 -19.71
C ARG A 92 7.32 1.56 -19.43
N ARG A 93 6.93 2.36 -18.43
CA ARG A 93 5.53 2.61 -18.10
C ARG A 93 4.75 3.15 -19.30
N SER A 94 5.36 4.04 -20.08
CA SER A 94 4.77 4.58 -21.32
C SER A 94 4.44 3.49 -22.33
N ASP A 95 5.30 2.48 -22.47
CA ASP A 95 5.09 1.38 -23.40
C ASP A 95 3.92 0.49 -22.95
N CYS A 96 3.79 0.25 -21.65
CA CYS A 96 2.65 -0.46 -21.09
C CYS A 96 1.33 0.30 -21.32
N LEU A 97 1.32 1.63 -21.13
CA LEU A 97 0.13 2.45 -21.38
C LEU A 97 -0.28 2.40 -22.86
N LYS A 98 0.70 2.56 -23.77
CA LYS A 98 0.46 2.47 -25.21
C LYS A 98 -0.07 1.09 -25.61
N TRP A 99 0.47 0.02 -25.00
CA TRP A 99 -0.01 -1.34 -25.22
C TRP A 99 -1.47 -1.50 -24.79
N LEU A 100 -1.84 -1.00 -23.61
CA LEU A 100 -3.23 -1.05 -23.13
C LEU A 100 -4.17 -0.29 -24.07
N GLU A 101 -3.79 0.90 -24.51
CA GLU A 101 -4.58 1.72 -25.43
C GLU A 101 -4.77 1.04 -26.79
N THR A 102 -3.68 0.50 -27.36
CA THR A 102 -3.70 -0.22 -28.64
C THR A 102 -4.62 -1.45 -28.59
N HIS A 103 -4.76 -2.07 -27.42
CA HIS A 103 -5.61 -3.23 -27.19
C HIS A 103 -6.99 -2.88 -26.59
N HIS A 104 -7.35 -1.59 -26.53
CA HIS A 104 -8.62 -1.10 -26.00
C HIS A 104 -8.91 -1.53 -24.55
N PHE A 105 -7.86 -1.68 -23.73
CA PHE A 105 -8.00 -1.89 -22.30
C PHE A 105 -8.07 -0.55 -21.55
N PRO A 106 -8.86 -0.48 -20.45
CA PRO A 106 -8.91 0.72 -19.63
C PRO A 106 -7.56 0.96 -18.93
N ILE A 107 -7.15 2.22 -18.85
CA ILE A 107 -5.94 2.62 -18.14
C ILE A 107 -6.19 2.50 -16.62
N PRO A 108 -5.42 1.66 -15.89
CA PRO A 108 -5.63 1.49 -14.48
C PRO A 108 -5.23 2.74 -13.70
N VAL A 109 -6.10 3.17 -12.79
CA VAL A 109 -5.76 4.19 -11.79
C VAL A 109 -4.84 3.62 -10.72
N LYS A 110 -4.13 4.50 -10.00
CA LYS A 110 -3.21 4.11 -8.92
C LYS A 110 -3.94 3.25 -7.87
N SER A 111 -3.40 2.06 -7.59
CA SER A 111 -4.01 1.05 -6.70
C SER A 111 -3.52 1.16 -5.25
N SER A 112 -3.54 2.37 -4.68
CA SER A 112 -3.21 2.57 -3.26
C SER A 112 -4.38 2.20 -2.35
N CYS A 113 -4.09 1.69 -1.15
CA CYS A 113 -5.12 1.44 -0.13
C CYS A 113 -5.80 2.77 0.26
N ILE A 114 -7.11 2.76 0.50
CA ILE A 114 -7.89 3.96 0.84
C ILE A 114 -7.41 4.63 2.14
N PHE A 115 -6.89 3.85 3.09
CA PHE A 115 -6.35 4.31 4.37
C PHE A 115 -4.81 4.37 4.39
N CYS A 116 -4.17 4.44 3.22
CA CYS A 116 -2.72 4.49 3.12
C CYS A 116 -2.20 5.86 3.61
N PRO A 117 -1.35 5.94 4.64
CA PRO A 117 -0.83 7.22 5.16
C PRO A 117 0.10 7.97 4.18
N TYR A 118 0.39 7.36 3.01
CA TYR A 118 1.20 7.94 1.94
C TYR A 118 0.37 8.59 0.83
N GLN A 119 -0.95 8.66 0.98
CA GLN A 119 -1.75 9.42 0.05
C GLN A 119 -1.42 10.90 0.18
N ALA A 120 -1.32 11.57 -0.96
CA ALA A 120 -1.22 13.01 -1.03
C ALA A 120 -2.57 13.68 -0.75
N ASP A 121 -2.55 14.95 -0.40
CA ASP A 121 -3.75 15.72 -0.07
C ASP A 121 -4.75 15.73 -1.24
N LYS A 122 -4.25 15.76 -2.49
CA LYS A 122 -5.08 15.62 -3.70
C LYS A 122 -5.80 14.27 -3.78
N GLN A 123 -5.17 13.17 -3.33
CA GLN A 123 -5.79 11.84 -3.29
C GLN A 123 -6.84 11.76 -2.19
N TRP A 124 -6.55 12.32 -1.00
CA TRP A 124 -7.53 12.43 0.09
C TRP A 124 -8.75 13.24 -0.31
N LYS A 125 -8.54 14.39 -0.95
CA LYS A 125 -9.61 15.23 -1.50
C LYS A 125 -10.45 14.47 -2.53
N ARG A 126 -9.81 13.79 -3.48
CA ARG A 126 -10.49 12.96 -4.49
C ARG A 126 -11.30 11.83 -3.84
N LEU A 127 -10.77 11.18 -2.81
CA LEU A 127 -11.48 10.14 -2.07
C LEU A 127 -12.74 10.71 -1.39
N LYS A 128 -12.60 11.87 -0.73
CA LYS A 128 -13.71 12.58 -0.07
C LYS A 128 -14.81 13.02 -1.04
N GLU A 129 -14.43 13.51 -2.22
CA GLU A 129 -15.36 14.02 -3.24
C GLU A 129 -16.04 12.89 -4.03
N ASN A 130 -15.30 11.89 -4.47
CA ASN A 130 -15.81 10.87 -5.40
C ASN A 130 -16.32 9.60 -4.71
N HIS A 131 -15.85 9.31 -3.49
CA HIS A 131 -16.16 8.08 -2.75
C HIS A 131 -16.37 8.37 -1.25
N PRO A 132 -17.40 9.16 -0.89
CA PRO A 132 -17.63 9.61 0.49
C PRO A 132 -17.79 8.46 1.48
N GLU A 133 -18.46 7.36 1.11
CA GLU A 133 -18.58 6.17 1.96
C GLU A 133 -17.22 5.56 2.30
N SER A 134 -16.31 5.43 1.31
CA SER A 134 -14.96 4.94 1.54
C SER A 134 -14.11 5.92 2.36
N PHE A 135 -14.39 7.22 2.26
CA PHE A 135 -13.77 8.23 3.11
C PHE A 135 -14.23 8.08 4.56
N GLU A 136 -15.52 7.86 4.81
CA GLU A 136 -16.07 7.59 6.15
C GLU A 136 -15.46 6.32 6.77
N ASP A 137 -15.36 5.23 6.00
CA ASP A 137 -14.65 4.02 6.44
C ASP A 137 -13.20 4.32 6.84
N THR A 138 -12.54 5.19 6.08
CA THR A 138 -11.16 5.59 6.36
C THR A 138 -11.04 6.45 7.62
N VAL A 139 -11.99 7.36 7.87
CA VAL A 139 -12.09 8.13 9.11
C VAL A 139 -12.36 7.20 10.30
N ALA A 140 -13.21 6.18 10.14
CA ALA A 140 -13.45 5.19 11.17
C ALA A 140 -12.17 4.41 11.52
N ILE A 141 -11.38 4.05 10.51
CA ILE A 141 -10.05 3.45 10.70
C ILE A 141 -9.11 4.41 11.44
N ASP A 142 -9.03 5.68 11.01
CA ASP A 142 -8.22 6.73 11.64
C ASP A 142 -8.53 6.90 13.14
N ARG A 143 -9.82 6.85 13.50
CA ARG A 143 -10.28 6.89 14.89
C ARG A 143 -9.92 5.61 15.64
N ALA A 144 -10.10 4.44 15.02
CA ALA A 144 -9.85 3.14 15.65
C ALA A 144 -8.37 2.89 15.99
N ILE A 145 -7.45 3.48 15.23
CA ILE A 145 -6.00 3.35 15.44
C ILE A 145 -5.41 4.47 16.33
N ARG A 146 -6.20 5.49 16.68
CA ARG A 146 -5.78 6.69 17.42
C ARG A 146 -5.08 6.36 18.73
N ASP A 147 -5.68 5.47 19.52
CA ASP A 147 -5.11 5.00 20.79
C ASP A 147 -4.55 3.59 20.60
N ALA A 148 -3.23 3.50 20.51
CA ALA A 148 -2.49 2.25 20.44
C ALA A 148 -1.71 1.97 21.74
N SER A 149 -2.16 2.49 22.88
CA SER A 149 -1.58 2.25 24.21
C SER A 149 -1.41 0.77 24.52
N LYS A 150 -2.44 -0.04 24.21
CA LYS A 150 -2.43 -1.51 24.34
C LYS A 150 -1.36 -2.21 23.51
N LYS A 151 -0.80 -1.53 22.52
CA LYS A 151 0.23 -2.04 21.61
C LYS A 151 1.60 -1.40 21.87
N GLY A 152 1.77 -0.73 23.02
CA GLY A 152 3.03 -0.15 23.47
C GLY A 152 3.32 1.25 22.92
N VAL A 153 2.36 1.88 22.22
CA VAL A 153 2.48 3.28 21.76
C VAL A 153 1.71 4.17 22.71
N LYS A 154 2.40 4.99 23.49
CA LYS A 154 1.77 5.84 24.51
C LYS A 154 1.17 7.12 23.92
N GLU A 155 1.67 7.54 22.76
CA GLU A 155 1.22 8.74 22.05
C GLU A 155 0.05 8.46 21.08
N LEU A 156 -0.71 9.51 20.79
CA LEU A 156 -1.80 9.44 19.81
C LEU A 156 -1.26 9.31 18.38
N ILE A 157 -1.98 8.54 17.58
CA ILE A 157 -1.62 8.14 16.24
C ILE A 157 -2.57 8.78 15.22
N TYR A 158 -2.01 9.29 14.11
CA TYR A 158 -2.75 9.90 12.99
C TYR A 158 -2.34 9.30 11.64
N LEU A 159 -3.30 9.18 10.70
CA LEU A 159 -3.01 8.84 9.30
C LEU A 159 -2.40 10.00 8.52
N HIS A 160 -2.80 11.23 8.84
CA HIS A 160 -2.37 12.41 8.11
C HIS A 160 -1.10 13.05 8.69
N ARG A 161 -0.25 13.60 7.81
CA ARG A 161 1.00 14.27 8.16
C ARG A 161 0.87 15.50 9.03
N SER A 162 -0.29 16.16 8.99
CA SER A 162 -0.58 17.32 9.83
C SER A 162 -0.89 16.96 11.29
N LEU A 163 -0.88 15.67 11.66
CA LEU A 163 -1.21 15.20 13.01
C LEU A 163 -2.63 15.57 13.47
N LYS A 164 -3.56 15.64 12.52
CA LYS A 164 -4.97 15.91 12.78
C LYS A 164 -5.83 14.72 12.38
N PRO A 165 -7.00 14.53 13.02
CA PRO A 165 -8.02 13.62 12.52
C PRO A 165 -8.37 13.92 11.06
N LEU A 166 -8.55 12.88 10.24
CA LEU A 166 -8.76 13.06 8.79
C LEU A 166 -9.98 13.91 8.43
N ASP A 167 -11.00 13.91 9.29
CA ASP A 167 -12.20 14.72 9.19
C ASP A 167 -11.98 16.22 9.52
N GLU A 168 -10.89 16.54 10.22
CA GLU A 168 -10.48 17.91 10.58
C GLU A 168 -9.38 18.46 9.66
N VAL A 169 -8.88 17.65 8.72
CA VAL A 169 -7.86 18.08 7.76
C VAL A 169 -8.51 18.88 6.64
N ASP A 170 -7.97 20.08 6.40
CA ASP A 170 -8.24 20.81 5.17
C ASP A 170 -7.25 20.34 4.08
N PHE A 171 -7.79 19.74 3.02
CA PHE A 171 -7.01 19.27 1.86
C PHE A 171 -6.82 20.37 0.80
N GLY A 172 -7.12 21.63 1.14
CA GLY A 172 -7.08 22.78 0.25
C GLY A 172 -5.70 23.41 0.01
N SER A 173 -5.23 23.32 -1.24
CA SER A 173 -4.43 24.34 -1.93
C SER A 173 -2.92 24.53 -1.62
N GLN A 174 -2.23 23.55 -1.06
CA GLN A 174 -0.77 23.56 -1.21
C GLN A 174 -0.40 22.80 -2.48
N LEU A 175 0.08 23.54 -3.50
CA LEU A 175 0.91 22.97 -4.56
C LEU A 175 2.15 22.42 -3.86
N ASP A 176 2.06 21.18 -3.38
CA ASP A 176 3.20 20.45 -2.91
C ASP A 176 4.11 20.25 -4.13
N LEU A 177 5.19 21.05 -4.22
CA LEU A 177 6.27 20.82 -5.19
C LEU A 177 6.89 19.41 -5.07
N PHE A 178 6.55 18.66 -4.01
CA PHE A 178 6.91 17.26 -3.81
C PHE A 178 5.85 16.25 -4.31
N ASP A 179 4.64 16.68 -4.68
CA ASP A 179 3.53 15.79 -5.05
C ASP A 179 3.70 15.21 -6.47
N GLU A 180 4.39 15.94 -7.36
CA GLU A 180 4.71 15.45 -8.71
C GLU A 180 5.67 14.25 -8.71
N SER A 181 6.40 14.00 -7.62
CA SER A 181 7.32 12.86 -7.53
C SER A 181 6.60 11.52 -7.30
N CYS A 182 5.28 11.53 -7.05
CA CYS A 182 4.52 10.35 -6.63
C CYS A 182 3.84 9.58 -7.78
N ASP A 183 4.01 10.02 -9.04
CA ASP A 183 3.53 9.35 -10.25
C ASP A 183 4.43 8.18 -10.69
N GLY A 184 5.64 8.07 -10.15
CA GLY A 184 6.60 7.01 -10.49
C GLY A 184 6.30 5.63 -9.88
N GLY A 185 5.10 5.38 -9.33
CA GLY A 185 4.81 4.12 -8.63
C GLY A 185 5.60 3.92 -7.33
N TYR A 186 6.38 4.92 -6.93
CA TYR A 186 7.15 4.97 -5.69
C TYR A 186 6.23 5.36 -4.53
N CYS A 187 6.13 4.48 -3.53
CA CYS A 187 5.42 4.75 -2.28
C CYS A 187 6.36 4.45 -1.11
N GLY A 188 6.92 5.51 -0.52
CA GLY A 188 7.52 5.47 0.81
C GLY A 188 8.94 4.94 0.92
N LEU A 189 9.81 5.28 -0.04
CA LEU A 189 11.25 5.32 0.23
C LEU A 189 11.54 6.47 1.21
#